data_AF-A0A3E0N5E9-F1
#
_entry.id   AF-A0A3E0N5E9-F1
#
_cell.length_a   1.000
_cell.length_b   1.000
_cell.length_c   1.000
_cell.angle_alpha   90.00
_cell.angle_beta   90.00
_cell.angle_gamma   90.00
#
_symmetry.space_group_name_H-M   'P 1'
#
loop_
_entity.id
_entity.type
_entity.pdbx_description
1 polymer ?
#
loop_
_entity_poly.entity_id
_entity_poly.type
_entity_poly.pdbx_seq_one_letter_code
_entity_poly.pdbx_strand_id
1 'polypeptide(L)' 'MGTYAIDIATDDEGISGEVVTLKGALDLAGEFALKGDRYSVTADLSGAAARNEAFQQAIALMAVPTESGYRIELSGTL' A
#
# COMPACT_ATOMS: atom_id res chain seq x y z
N MET A 1 5.40 9.94 -13.87
CA MET A 1 6.30 8.92 -13.26
C MET A 1 6.48 9.26 -11.80
N GLY A 2 6.44 8.27 -10.91
CA GLY A 2 6.64 8.44 -9.47
C GLY A 2 7.97 7.86 -9.00
N THR A 3 8.40 8.26 -7.82
CA THR A 3 9.56 7.76 -7.09
C THR A 3 9.08 7.29 -5.73
N TYR A 4 9.40 6.05 -5.39
CA TYR A 4 8.95 5.40 -4.17
C TYR A 4 10.17 4.90 -3.42
N ALA A 5 10.12 4.97 -2.09
CA ALA A 5 11.08 4.32 -1.21
C ALA A 5 10.41 3.12 -0.56
N ILE A 6 11.19 2.07 -0.37
CA ILE A 6 10.79 0.89 0.39
C ILE A 6 11.90 0.66 1.41
N ASP A 7 11.52 0.62 2.68
CA ASP A 7 12.39 0.16 3.75
C ASP A 7 11.96 -1.25 4.16
N ILE A 8 12.92 -2.16 4.31
CA ILE A 8 12.66 -3.58 4.58
C ILE A 8 13.52 -4.01 5.75
N ALA A 9 12.86 -4.56 6.76
CA ALA A 9 13.48 -5.20 7.89
C ALA A 9 13.21 -6.72 7.84
N THR A 10 14.17 -7.48 8.37
CA THR A 10 14.04 -8.93 8.53
C THR A 10 14.59 -9.31 9.90
N ASP A 11 13.85 -10.14 10.61
CA ASP A 11 14.22 -10.70 11.90
C ASP A 11 13.82 -12.18 11.98
N ASP A 12 13.98 -12.78 13.17
CA ASP A 12 13.62 -14.17 13.41
C ASP A 12 12.09 -14.41 13.35
N GLU A 13 11.26 -13.36 13.41
CA GLU A 13 9.80 -13.44 13.32
C GLU A 13 9.30 -13.31 11.87
N GLY A 14 10.11 -12.74 10.97
CA GLY A 14 9.84 -12.71 9.53
C GLY A 14 10.31 -11.43 8.83
N ILE A 15 9.51 -10.95 7.89
CA ILE A 15 9.79 -9.77 7.07
C ILE A 15 8.78 -8.68 7.40
N SER A 16 9.22 -7.44 7.52
CA SER A 16 8.35 -6.26 7.57
C SER A 16 8.92 -5.14 6.71
N GLY A 17 8.08 -4.19 6.33
CA GLY A 17 8.54 -3.03 5.61
C GLY A 17 7.50 -1.94 5.48
N GLU A 18 8.00 -0.77 5.10
CA GLU A 18 7.21 0.42 4.84
C GLU A 18 7.48 0.88 3.40
N VAL A 19 6.45 1.37 2.74
CA VAL A 19 6.53 1.97 1.41
C VAL A 19 5.94 3.37 1.45
N VAL A 20 6.69 4.33 0.89
CA VAL A 20 6.27 5.73 0.80
C VAL A 20 6.56 6.33 -0.57
N THR A 21 5.68 7.21 -1.04
CA THR A 21 5.97 8.06 -2.20
C THR A 21 6.97 9.15 -1.79
N LEU A 22 8.11 9.22 -2.47
CA LEU A 22 9.05 10.35 -2.36
C LEU A 22 8.68 11.50 -3.29
N LYS A 23 8.17 11.17 -4.49
CA LYS A 23 7.75 12.14 -5.50
C LYS A 23 6.76 11.52 -6.46
N GLY A 24 5.67 12.22 -6.80
CA GLY A 24 4.75 11.72 -7.82
C GLY A 24 3.38 12.36 -7.71
N ALA A 25 2.45 11.88 -8.53
CA ALA A 25 1.05 12.28 -8.49
C ALA A 25 0.20 11.38 -7.57
N LEU A 26 0.74 10.24 -7.15
CA LEU A 26 0.11 9.31 -6.23
C LEU A 26 0.85 9.39 -4.90
N ASP A 27 0.16 9.83 -3.86
CA ASP A 27 0.68 9.79 -2.49
C ASP A 27 0.31 8.43 -1.91
N LEU A 28 1.32 7.63 -1.58
CA LEU A 28 1.17 6.29 -1.03
C LEU A 28 1.96 6.20 0.26
N ALA A 29 1.32 5.69 1.31
CA ALA A 29 1.95 5.32 2.57
C ALA A 29 1.39 3.96 2.98
N GLY A 30 2.25 2.97 3.16
CA GLY A 30 1.79 1.63 3.50
C GLY A 30 2.85 0.81 4.19
N GLU A 31 2.39 -0.26 4.80
CA GLU A 31 3.19 -1.22 5.53
C GLU A 31 2.83 -2.63 5.10
N PHE A 32 3.80 -3.53 5.18
CA PHE A 32 3.57 -4.95 4.95
C PHE A 32 4.36 -5.79 5.95
N ALA A 33 3.84 -6.98 6.23
CA ALA A 33 4.52 -7.96 7.03
C ALA A 33 4.23 -9.37 6.53
N LEU A 34 5.21 -10.26 6.69
CA LEU A 34 5.10 -11.69 6.54
C LEU A 34 5.72 -12.35 7.76
N LYS A 35 4.90 -12.93 8.63
CA LYS A 35 5.33 -13.62 9.85
C LYS A 35 4.89 -15.08 9.81
N GLY A 36 5.84 -16.00 9.69
CA GLY A 36 5.53 -17.41 9.40
C GLY A 36 4.80 -17.56 8.06
N ASP A 37 3.59 -18.09 8.08
CA ASP A 37 2.70 -18.22 6.91
C ASP A 37 1.73 -17.03 6.76
N ARG A 38 1.64 -16.11 7.72
CA ARG A 38 0.67 -15.01 7.72
C ARG A 38 1.23 -13.76 7.09
N TYR A 39 0.49 -13.17 6.16
CA TYR A 39 0.81 -11.89 5.57
C TYR A 39 -0.21 -10.81 5.95
N SER A 40 0.25 -9.56 6.01
CA SER A 40 -0.58 -8.37 6.08
C SER A 40 -0.03 -7.27 5.18
N VAL A 41 -0.91 -6.53 4.52
CA VAL A 41 -0.59 -5.35 3.72
C VAL A 41 -1.64 -4.29 4.01
N THR A 42 -1.19 -3.11 4.42
CA THR A 42 -2.04 -1.94 4.60
C THR A 42 -1.44 -0.78 3.82
N ALA A 43 -2.26 -0.05 3.05
CA ALA A 43 -1.79 1.14 2.36
C ALA A 43 -2.89 2.18 2.21
N ASP A 44 -2.53 3.43 2.44
CA ASP A 44 -3.34 4.60 2.13
C ASP A 44 -2.86 5.23 0.82
N LEU A 45 -3.81 5.50 -0.08
CA LEU A 45 -3.57 6.07 -1.40
C LEU A 45 -4.35 7.38 -1.54
N SER A 46 -3.65 8.45 -1.92
CA SER A 46 -4.25 9.77 -2.15
C SER A 46 -3.52 10.53 -3.26
N GLY A 47 -3.73 11.84 -3.36
CA GLY A 47 -3.13 12.69 -4.39
C GLY A 47 -3.91 12.72 -5.71
N ALA A 48 -3.34 13.40 -6.71
CA ALA A 48 -4.01 13.66 -7.99
C ALA A 48 -4.29 12.38 -8.79
N ALA A 49 -3.41 11.38 -8.72
CA ALA A 49 -3.59 10.10 -9.39
C ALA A 49 -4.74 9.29 -8.79
N ALA A 50 -4.98 9.37 -7.47
CA ALA A 50 -6.11 8.69 -6.83
C ALA A 50 -7.48 9.20 -7.31
N ARG A 51 -7.53 10.41 -7.89
CA ARG A 51 -8.73 11.02 -8.47
C ARG A 51 -8.97 10.62 -9.93
N ASN A 52 -8.05 9.88 -10.54
CA ASN A 52 -8.19 9.42 -11.92
C ASN A 52 -9.12 8.21 -12.00
N GLU A 53 -10.17 8.27 -12.82
CA GLU A 53 -11.17 7.20 -12.92
C GLU A 53 -10.60 5.84 -13.32
N ALA A 54 -9.64 5.80 -14.25
CA ALA A 54 -9.01 4.55 -14.66
C ALA A 54 -8.19 3.92 -13.52
N PHE A 55 -7.51 4.75 -12.72
CA PHE A 55 -6.84 4.30 -11.50
C PHE A 55 -7.83 3.75 -10.47
N GLN A 56 -8.94 4.45 -10.24
CA GLN A 56 -9.98 4.01 -9.30
C GLN A 56 -10.57 2.66 -9.70
N GLN A 57 -10.84 2.46 -10.99
CA GLN A 57 -11.31 1.18 -11.52
C GLN A 57 -10.29 0.05 -11.31
N ALA A 58 -9.00 0.34 -11.46
CA ALA A 58 -7.94 -0.65 -11.30
C ALA A 58 -7.81 -1.17 -9.86
N ILE A 59 -8.13 -0.34 -8.85
CA ILE A 59 -8.01 -0.71 -7.43
C ILE A 59 -9.32 -1.12 -6.77
N ALA A 60 -10.45 -1.06 -7.49
CA ALA A 60 -11.80 -1.18 -6.92
C ALA A 60 -12.08 -2.50 -6.17
N LEU A 61 -11.37 -3.58 -6.48
CA LEU A 61 -11.54 -4.88 -5.81
C LEU A 61 -10.72 -5.02 -4.53
N MET A 62 -9.68 -4.20 -4.35
CA MET A 62 -8.71 -4.33 -3.26
C MET A 62 -8.76 -3.14 -2.29
N ALA A 63 -9.31 -2.01 -2.74
CA ALA A 63 -9.30 -0.77 -1.99
C ALA A 63 -10.71 -0.27 -1.68
N VAL A 64 -10.88 0.26 -0.47
CA VAL A 64 -12.11 0.90 -0.01
C VAL A 64 -11.91 2.42 -0.08
N PRO A 65 -12.87 3.19 -0.62
CA PRO A 65 -12.78 4.65 -0.60
C PRO A 65 -12.82 5.19 0.83
N THR A 66 -12.06 6.26 1.09
CA THR A 66 -12.00 7.00 2.36
C THR A 66 -12.25 8.49 2.12
N GLU A 67 -12.34 9.30 3.17
CA GLU A 67 -12.47 10.76 3.03
C GLU A 67 -11.28 11.40 2.31
N SER A 68 -10.08 10.81 2.45
CA SER A 68 -8.82 11.35 1.91
C SER A 68 -8.34 10.63 0.63
N GLY A 69 -8.98 9.55 0.22
CA GLY A 69 -8.60 8.78 -0.97
C GLY A 69 -9.10 7.34 -0.91
N TYR A 70 -8.18 6.39 -0.84
CA TYR A 70 -8.47 4.95 -0.81
C TYR A 70 -7.57 4.24 0.19
N ARG A 71 -8.08 3.16 0.78
CA ARG A 71 -7.35 2.29 1.68
C ARG A 71 -7.36 0.85 1.18
N ILE A 72 -6.19 0.23 1.15
CA ILE A 72 -6.01 -1.21 0.93
C ILE A 72 -5.76 -1.84 2.31
N GLU A 73 -6.49 -2.90 2.62
CA GLU A 73 -6.26 -3.76 3.78
C GLU A 73 -6.39 -5.22 3.32
N LEU A 74 -5.26 -5.93 3.29
CA LEU A 74 -5.18 -7.33 2.89
C LEU A 74 -4.49 -8.12 3.99
N SER A 75 -5.05 -9.27 4.35
CA SER A 75 -4.39 -10.22 5.24
C SER A 75 -4.79 -11.65 4.90
N GLY A 76 -3.91 -12.60 5.21
CA GLY A 76 -4.18 -14.00 4.93
C GLY A 76 -3.01 -14.91 5.27
N THR A 77 -3.06 -16.13 4.75
CA THR A 77 -2.01 -17.14 4.87
C THR A 77 -1.52 -17.56 3.48
N LEU A 78 -0.22 -17.84 3.35
CA LEU A 78 0.41 -18.37 2.13
C LEU A 78 0.24 -19.90 2.01
#